data_AF-A0A151WIV7-F1
#
_entry.id   AF-A0A151WIV7-F1
#
_cell.length_a   1.000
_cell.length_b   1.000
_cell.length_c   1.000
_cell.angle_alpha   90.00
_cell.angle_beta   90.00
_cell.angle_gamma   90.00
#
_symmetry.space_group_name_H-M   'P 1'
#
loop_
_entity.id
_entity.type
_entity.pdbx_description
1 polymer ?
#
loop_
_entity_poly.entity_id
_entity_poly.type
_entity_poly.pdbx_seq_one_letter_code
_entity_poly.pdbx_strand_id
1 'polypeptide(L)'
;MSANAANRITENPIFAQQNLHSFIPTKVLRTGVIQDIPVKINTESIRSNIEARRYKILDIQRLNRKITKEGQTLPKEVFIFQTRHEVRSYIPRPKICFSCYRIGHIARIYKSDPRCPYCGRKHAENESCPLQGEPERCINCR
;
A
#
# COMPACT_ATOMS: atom_id res chain seq x y z
N MET A 1 14.27 -13.13 -5.80
CA MET A 1 15.12 -11.92 -5.80
C MET A 1 16.00 -11.98 -4.57
N SER A 2 17.33 -11.85 -4.70
CA SER A 2 18.25 -11.82 -3.57
C SER A 2 18.39 -10.40 -3.01
N ALA A 3 18.82 -10.26 -1.75
CA ALA A 3 19.08 -8.96 -1.14
C ALA A 3 20.08 -8.13 -1.96
N ASN A 4 21.12 -8.78 -2.49
CA ASN A 4 22.13 -8.13 -3.34
C ASN A 4 21.54 -7.56 -4.64
N ALA A 5 20.54 -8.22 -5.24
CA ALA A 5 19.88 -7.71 -6.44
C ALA A 5 19.04 -6.46 -6.12
N ALA A 6 18.40 -6.39 -4.95
CA ALA A 6 17.64 -5.22 -4.53
C ALA A 6 18.56 -4.02 -4.23
N ASN A 7 19.69 -4.23 -3.55
CA ASN A 7 20.65 -3.17 -3.21
C ASN A 7 21.23 -2.50 -4.47
N ARG A 8 21.48 -3.26 -5.54
CA ARG A 8 21.96 -2.71 -6.82
C ARG A 8 20.95 -1.75 -7.48
N ILE A 9 19.66 -1.87 -7.19
CA ILE A 9 18.63 -0.98 -7.74
C ILE A 9 18.68 0.39 -7.06
N THR A 10 18.98 0.45 -5.76
CA THR A 10 19.12 1.72 -5.04
C THR A 10 20.35 2.52 -5.45
N GLU A 11 21.39 1.84 -5.93
CA GLU A 11 22.66 2.45 -6.36
C GLU A 11 22.69 2.80 -7.86
N ASN A 12 21.66 2.42 -8.62
CA ASN A 12 21.69 2.57 -10.07
C ASN A 12 21.51 4.06 -10.49
N PRO A 13 22.48 4.64 -11.21
CA PRO A 13 22.47 6.07 -11.56
C PRO A 13 21.34 6.45 -12.52
N ILE A 14 20.77 5.51 -13.27
CA ILE A 14 19.67 5.76 -14.20
C ILE A 14 18.47 6.37 -13.48
N PHE A 15 18.19 5.96 -12.23
CA PHE A 15 17.06 6.52 -11.48
C PHE A 15 17.29 8.00 -11.15
N ALA A 16 18.49 8.35 -10.66
CA ALA A 16 18.83 9.73 -10.37
C ALA A 16 18.79 10.62 -11.63
N GLN A 17 19.30 10.12 -12.76
CA GLN A 17 19.28 10.83 -14.06
C GLN A 17 17.85 11.11 -14.55
N GLN A 18 16.88 10.26 -14.20
CA GLN A 18 15.47 10.40 -14.58
C GLN A 18 14.62 11.07 -13.48
N ASN A 19 15.23 11.68 -12.46
CA ASN A 19 14.54 12.25 -11.29
C ASN A 19 13.64 11.22 -10.55
N LEU A 20 14.03 9.95 -10.56
CA LEU A 20 13.37 8.86 -9.85
C LEU A 20 14.16 8.52 -8.58
N HIS A 21 13.44 8.30 -7.48
CA HIS A 21 14.01 7.91 -6.20
C HIS A 21 13.72 6.44 -5.90
N SER A 22 14.73 5.58 -5.98
CA SER A 22 14.63 4.17 -5.60
C SER A 22 14.83 3.99 -4.09
N PHE A 23 14.06 3.11 -3.47
CA PHE A 23 14.24 2.74 -2.06
C PHE A 23 13.80 1.29 -1.83
N ILE A 24 14.38 0.65 -0.81
CA ILE A 24 14.02 -0.71 -0.40
C ILE A 24 13.15 -0.62 0.87
N PRO A 25 11.90 -1.12 0.85
CA PRO A 25 11.08 -1.18 2.06
C PRO A 25 11.71 -2.14 3.09
N THR A 26 11.87 -1.68 4.34
CA THR A 26 12.49 -2.46 5.42
C THR A 26 11.66 -3.67 5.88
N LYS A 27 10.33 -3.61 5.74
CA LYS A 27 9.43 -4.75 6.03
C LYS A 27 8.37 -4.88 4.97
N VAL A 28 8.39 -6.05 4.33
CA VAL A 28 7.46 -6.46 3.29
C VAL A 28 6.53 -7.52 3.88
N LEU A 29 5.28 -7.14 4.13
CA LEU A 29 4.19 -8.06 4.49
C LEU A 29 3.13 -8.00 3.40
N ARG A 30 2.25 -8.99 3.29
CA ARG A 30 1.20 -8.98 2.27
C ARG A 30 -0.13 -9.48 2.80
N THR A 31 -1.21 -8.82 2.40
CA THR A 31 -2.58 -9.31 2.61
C THR A 31 -2.97 -10.21 1.43
N GLY A 32 -3.28 -11.47 1.72
CA GLY A 32 -4.09 -12.33 0.86
C GLY A 32 -5.57 -12.19 1.23
N VAL A 33 -6.46 -12.30 0.25
CA VAL A 33 -7.91 -12.35 0.46
C VAL A 33 -8.42 -13.74 0.11
N ILE A 34 -9.15 -14.33 1.04
CA ILE A 34 -9.96 -15.52 0.82
C ILE A 34 -11.43 -15.11 0.89
N GLN A 35 -12.25 -15.72 0.05
CA GLN A 35 -13.68 -15.44 -0.07
C GLN A 35 -14.49 -16.66 0.37
N ASP A 36 -15.81 -16.50 0.44
CA ASP A 36 -16.76 -17.57 0.71
C ASP A 36 -16.62 -18.23 2.10
N ILE A 37 -16.13 -17.48 3.09
CA ILE A 37 -16.08 -17.91 4.49
C ILE A 37 -17.37 -17.47 5.22
N PRO A 38 -18.25 -18.39 5.63
CA PRO A 38 -19.50 -18.06 6.32
C PRO A 38 -19.27 -17.16 7.53
N VAL A 39 -20.06 -16.09 7.69
CA VAL A 39 -19.92 -15.10 8.78
C VAL A 39 -19.97 -15.74 10.18
N LYS A 40 -20.74 -16.83 10.32
CA LYS A 40 -20.84 -17.63 11.55
C LYS A 40 -19.49 -18.20 12.05
N ILE A 41 -18.49 -18.34 11.18
CA ILE A 41 -17.16 -18.79 11.57
C ILE A 41 -16.37 -17.57 12.08
N ASN A 42 -16.09 -17.52 13.39
CA ASN A 42 -15.34 -16.40 13.96
C ASN A 42 -13.85 -16.44 13.59
N THR A 43 -13.16 -15.31 13.80
CA THR A 43 -11.75 -15.13 13.38
C THR A 43 -10.81 -16.04 14.16
N GLU A 44 -11.10 -16.31 15.43
CA GLU A 44 -10.34 -17.20 16.31
C GLU A 44 -10.37 -18.64 15.78
N SER A 45 -11.54 -19.12 15.37
CA SER A 45 -11.71 -20.44 14.77
C SER A 45 -10.92 -20.57 13.48
N ILE A 46 -10.92 -19.53 12.64
CA ILE A 46 -10.09 -19.50 11.42
C ILE A 46 -8.62 -19.54 11.80
N ARG A 47 -8.18 -18.75 12.80
CA ARG A 47 -6.78 -18.67 13.22
C ARG A 47 -6.21 -20.00 13.69
N SER A 48 -7.01 -20.80 14.39
CA SER A 48 -6.57 -22.11 14.89
C SER A 48 -6.58 -23.22 13.84
N ASN A 49 -7.29 -23.04 12.72
CA ASN A 49 -7.53 -24.12 11.75
C ASN A 49 -7.07 -23.79 10.32
N ILE A 50 -6.51 -22.61 10.10
CA ILE A 50 -5.97 -22.23 8.79
C ILE A 50 -4.58 -22.83 8.60
N GLU A 51 -4.39 -23.46 7.45
CA GLU A 51 -3.12 -24.10 7.10
C GLU A 51 -2.58 -23.58 5.78
N ALA A 52 -1.28 -23.28 5.76
CA ALA A 52 -0.54 -22.87 4.57
C ALA A 52 0.83 -23.58 4.54
N ARG A 53 1.00 -24.52 3.60
CA ARG A 53 2.15 -25.47 3.57
C ARG A 53 3.55 -24.85 3.66
N ARG A 54 3.75 -23.64 3.11
CA ARG A 54 5.08 -22.99 3.03
C ARG A 54 5.08 -21.56 3.56
N TYR A 55 4.01 -21.13 4.24
CA TYR A 55 3.82 -19.74 4.62
C TYR A 55 3.36 -19.64 6.06
N LYS A 56 4.04 -18.82 6.85
CA LYS A 56 3.58 -18.47 8.19
C LYS A 56 2.50 -17.40 8.08
N ILE A 57 1.31 -17.70 8.59
CA ILE A 57 0.22 -16.72 8.68
C ILE A 57 0.45 -15.88 9.93
N LEU A 58 0.65 -14.58 9.75
CA LEU A 58 0.97 -13.66 10.83
C LEU A 58 -0.27 -13.01 11.44
N ASP A 59 -1.25 -12.70 10.59
CA ASP A 59 -2.48 -12.06 11.03
C ASP A 59 -3.66 -12.46 10.15
N ILE A 60 -4.85 -12.45 10.74
CA ILE A 60 -6.13 -12.79 10.11
C ILE A 60 -7.16 -11.81 10.61
N GLN A 61 -7.85 -11.17 9.66
CA GLN A 61 -8.91 -10.23 9.94
C GLN A 61 -10.00 -10.38 8.87
N ARG A 62 -11.28 -10.38 9.26
CA ARG A 62 -12.37 -10.16 8.30
C ARG A 62 -12.30 -8.73 7.79
N LEU A 63 -12.57 -8.52 6.51
CA LEU A 63 -12.20 -7.30 5.77
C LEU A 63 -13.14 -6.10 6.00
N ASN A 64 -13.43 -5.78 7.26
CA ASN A 64 -14.11 -4.56 7.69
C ASN A 64 -13.18 -3.33 7.53
N ARG A 65 -12.61 -3.12 6.33
CA ARG A 65 -11.79 -1.97 5.87
C ARG A 65 -10.86 -1.39 6.97
N LYS A 66 -9.53 -1.58 7.00
CA LYS A 66 -8.52 -1.08 6.02
C LYS A 66 -7.11 -1.37 6.59
N ILE A 67 -6.39 -2.40 6.12
CA ILE A 67 -4.94 -2.55 6.36
C ILE A 67 -4.26 -2.91 5.04
N THR A 68 -3.08 -2.34 4.82
CA THR A 68 -2.26 -2.48 3.60
C THR A 68 -0.82 -2.71 3.98
N LYS A 69 -0.25 -3.80 3.48
CA LYS A 69 1.18 -4.04 3.36
C LYS A 69 1.37 -4.80 2.04
N GLU A 70 2.36 -4.39 1.24
CA GLU A 70 2.47 -4.78 -0.17
C GLU A 70 3.90 -5.22 -0.52
N GLY A 71 4.04 -6.05 -1.57
CA GLY A 71 5.28 -6.75 -1.94
C GLY A 71 5.28 -8.23 -1.51
N GLN A 72 6.37 -8.97 -1.72
CA GLN A 72 6.43 -10.42 -1.41
C GLN A 72 5.57 -11.26 -2.38
N THR A 73 5.37 -12.53 -2.03
CA THR A 73 4.52 -13.52 -2.73
C THR A 73 3.30 -13.89 -1.87
N LEU A 74 2.47 -14.85 -2.32
CA LEU A 74 1.37 -15.43 -1.55
C LEU A 74 1.28 -16.95 -1.80
N PRO A 75 0.77 -17.75 -0.84
CA PRO A 75 0.24 -19.06 -1.19
C PRO A 75 -0.82 -18.92 -2.28
N LYS A 76 -0.91 -19.89 -3.20
CA LYS A 76 -2.02 -19.94 -4.17
C LYS A 76 -3.34 -20.34 -3.48
N GLU A 77 -3.23 -21.09 -2.40
CA GLU A 77 -4.35 -21.68 -1.68
C GLU A 77 -4.03 -21.86 -0.20
N VAL A 78 -5.06 -21.84 0.62
CA VAL A 78 -5.04 -22.22 2.04
C VAL A 78 -6.18 -23.18 2.32
N PHE A 79 -6.06 -23.94 3.39
CA PHE A 79 -7.11 -24.86 3.84
C PHE A 79 -7.67 -24.37 5.18
N ILE A 80 -9.00 -24.35 5.29
CA ILE A 80 -9.72 -24.06 6.53
C ILE A 80 -10.71 -25.21 6.72
N PHE A 81 -10.60 -25.95 7.83
CA PHE A 81 -11.42 -27.15 8.06
C PHE A 81 -11.42 -28.10 6.86
N GLN A 82 -10.24 -28.39 6.30
CA GLN A 82 -10.02 -29.21 5.10
C GLN A 82 -10.69 -28.67 3.81
N THR A 83 -11.33 -27.51 3.86
CA THR A 83 -11.89 -26.83 2.69
C THR A 83 -10.84 -25.95 2.05
N ARG A 84 -10.67 -26.08 0.74
CA ARG A 84 -9.68 -25.34 -0.05
C ARG A 84 -10.21 -23.95 -0.41
N HIS A 85 -9.40 -22.91 -0.17
CA HIS A 85 -9.70 -21.53 -0.56
C HIS A 85 -8.59 -20.97 -1.44
N GLU A 86 -8.97 -20.37 -2.56
CA GLU A 86 -8.07 -19.57 -3.40
C GLU A 86 -7.65 -18.31 -2.64
N VAL A 87 -6.35 -18.00 -2.66
CA VAL A 87 -5.83 -16.76 -2.10
C VAL A 87 -5.57 -15.78 -3.23
N ARG A 88 -6.35 -14.69 -3.24
CA ARG A 88 -6.15 -13.57 -4.17
C ARG A 88 -5.29 -12.50 -3.55
N SER A 89 -4.51 -11.80 -4.37
CA SER A 89 -3.79 -10.61 -3.91
C SER A 89 -4.79 -9.54 -3.49
N TYR A 90 -4.62 -9.00 -2.29
CA TYR A 90 -5.33 -7.79 -1.93
C TYR A 90 -4.82 -6.63 -2.77
N ILE A 91 -5.71 -5.95 -3.49
CA ILE A 91 -5.40 -4.73 -4.22
C ILE A 91 -5.90 -3.56 -3.37
N PRO A 92 -5.00 -2.78 -2.75
CA PRO A 92 -5.42 -1.68 -1.93
C PRO A 92 -6.01 -0.53 -2.75
N ARG A 93 -7.04 0.12 -2.21
CA ARG A 93 -7.47 1.41 -2.75
C ARG A 93 -6.32 2.42 -2.65
N PRO A 94 -5.97 3.12 -3.73
CA PRO A 94 -4.99 4.20 -3.68
C PRO A 94 -5.35 5.17 -2.56
N LYS A 95 -4.36 5.50 -1.72
CA LYS A 95 -4.51 6.50 -0.66
C LYS A 95 -3.95 7.82 -1.16
N ILE A 96 -4.62 8.92 -0.82
CA ILE A 96 -4.13 10.27 -1.10
C ILE A 96 -3.74 10.89 0.24
N CYS A 97 -2.59 11.53 0.29
CA CYS A 97 -2.16 12.31 1.44
C CYS A 97 -2.85 13.68 1.40
N PHE A 98 -3.67 14.04 2.39
CA PHE A 98 -4.33 15.35 2.42
C PHE A 98 -3.42 16.53 2.77
N SER A 99 -2.13 16.29 3.01
CA SER A 99 -1.14 17.36 3.23
C SER A 99 -0.37 17.70 1.94
N CYS A 100 0.09 16.70 1.18
CA CYS A 100 0.87 16.91 -0.05
C CYS A 100 0.14 16.50 -1.34
N TYR A 101 -1.06 15.93 -1.21
CA TYR A 101 -1.95 15.48 -2.29
C TYR A 101 -1.35 14.43 -3.24
N ARG A 102 -0.23 13.81 -2.88
CA ARG A 102 0.35 12.68 -3.63
C ARG A 102 -0.38 11.37 -3.31
N ILE A 103 -0.41 10.49 -4.30
CA ILE A 103 -0.94 9.13 -4.19
C ILE A 103 0.12 8.24 -3.50
N GLY A 104 -0.33 7.28 -2.71
CA GLY A 104 0.50 6.20 -2.16
C GLY A 104 0.77 6.28 -0.65
N HIS A 105 0.39 7.36 0.04
CA HIS A 105 0.56 7.48 1.48
C HIS A 105 -0.53 8.34 2.14
N ILE A 106 -0.48 8.41 3.47
CA ILE A 106 -1.31 9.32 4.28
C ILE A 106 -0.39 10.21 5.12
N ALA A 107 -0.84 11.42 5.45
CA ALA A 107 -0.05 12.42 6.17
C ALA A 107 0.51 11.89 7.52
N ARG A 108 -0.25 11.02 8.21
CA ARG A 108 0.18 10.41 9.47
C ARG A 108 1.43 9.53 9.33
N ILE A 109 1.64 8.91 8.17
CA ILE A 109 2.72 7.92 7.96
C ILE A 109 3.97 8.60 7.37
N TYR A 110 3.77 9.59 6.49
CA TYR A 110 4.88 10.26 5.81
C TYR A 110 4.75 11.77 5.96
N LYS A 111 5.79 12.39 6.52
CA LYS A 111 5.91 13.84 6.68
C LYS A 111 6.53 14.44 5.42
N SER A 112 5.76 14.42 4.34
CA SER A 112 6.09 15.22 3.14
C SER A 112 5.82 16.69 3.42
N ASP A 113 6.52 17.57 2.71
CA ASP A 113 6.16 18.97 2.68
C ASP A 113 4.72 19.20 2.17
N PRO A 114 3.94 20.06 2.82
CA PRO A 114 2.62 20.46 2.35
C PRO A 114 2.68 21.06 0.94
N ARG A 115 1.65 20.80 0.14
CA ARG A 115 1.52 21.33 -1.23
C ARG A 115 0.17 22.01 -1.36
N CYS A 116 0.12 23.10 -2.11
CA CYS A 116 -1.13 23.77 -2.41
C CYS A 116 -2.04 22.90 -3.28
N PRO A 117 -3.34 22.79 -2.96
CA PRO A 117 -4.30 21.98 -3.72
C PRO A 117 -4.58 22.52 -5.13
N TYR A 118 -4.30 23.80 -5.40
CA TYR A 118 -4.57 24.43 -6.69
C TYR A 118 -3.39 24.31 -7.67
N CYS A 119 -2.15 24.56 -7.21
CA CYS A 119 -0.97 24.59 -8.08
C CYS A 119 0.03 23.46 -7.81
N GLY A 120 -0.12 22.74 -6.70
CA GLY A 120 0.80 21.68 -6.30
C GLY A 120 2.20 22.14 -5.88
N ARG A 121 2.41 23.44 -5.63
CA ARG A 121 3.69 24.01 -5.14
C ARG A 121 3.61 24.33 -3.64
N LYS A 122 4.76 24.63 -3.01
CA LYS A 122 4.81 25.13 -1.63
C LYS A 122 4.51 26.64 -1.61
N HIS A 123 3.84 27.09 -0.57
CA HIS A 123 3.53 28.51 -0.31
C HIS A 123 3.87 28.84 1.15
N ALA A 124 4.05 30.12 1.46
CA ALA A 124 4.05 30.59 2.85
C ALA A 124 2.63 30.49 3.45
N GLU A 125 2.51 30.38 4.78
CA GLU A 125 1.22 30.11 5.47
C GLU A 125 0.08 31.10 5.12
N ASN A 126 0.40 32.30 4.65
CA ASN A 126 -0.57 33.37 4.35
C ASN A 126 -0.57 33.82 2.89
N GLU A 127 0.06 33.06 1.98
CA GLU A 127 0.13 33.41 0.57
C GLU A 127 -1.06 32.80 -0.20
N SER A 128 -1.92 33.64 -0.77
CA SER A 128 -3.00 33.19 -1.65
C SER A 128 -2.44 32.65 -2.96
N CYS A 129 -2.94 31.49 -3.39
CA CYS A 129 -2.47 30.89 -4.63
C CYS A 129 -3.08 31.63 -5.84
N PRO A 130 -2.29 32.02 -6.85
CA PRO A 130 -2.84 32.67 -8.06
C PRO A 130 -3.83 31.81 -8.84
N LEU A 131 -3.80 30.48 -8.67
CA LEU A 131 -4.75 29.55 -9.30
C LEU A 131 -6.01 29.32 -8.45
N GLN A 132 -6.14 30.00 -7.31
CA GLN A 132 -7.34 29.93 -6.49
C GLN A 132 -8.47 30.71 -7.19
N GLY A 133 -9.56 30.01 -7.53
CA GLY A 133 -10.69 30.58 -8.29
C GLY A 133 -10.64 30.31 -9.80
N GLU A 134 -9.52 29.78 -10.31
CA GLU A 134 -9.43 29.26 -11.68
C GLU A 134 -10.16 27.93 -11.83
N PRO A 135 -10.49 27.49 -13.07
CA PRO A 135 -11.09 26.18 -13.31
C PRO A 135 -10.27 25.05 -12.68
N GLU A 136 -10.96 24.12 -11.99
CA GLU A 136 -10.31 23.02 -11.29
C GLU A 136 -9.45 22.17 -12.24
N ARG A 137 -8.20 21.93 -11.85
CA ARG A 137 -7.27 21.05 -12.56
C ARG A 137 -6.63 20.09 -11.57
N CYS A 138 -6.43 18.85 -11.99
CA CYS A 138 -5.76 17.87 -11.15
C CYS A 138 -4.27 18.21 -11.04
N ILE A 139 -3.79 18.57 -9.85
CA ILE A 139 -2.38 18.86 -9.56
C ILE A 139 -1.42 17.69 -9.78
N ASN A 140 -1.95 16.49 -10.02
CA ASN A 140 -1.18 15.27 -10.33
C ASN A 140 -1.30 14.84 -11.80
N CYS A 141 -2.17 15.44 -12.60
CA CYS A 141 -2.29 15.18 -14.04
C CYS A 141 -1.76 16.40 -14.79
N ARG A 142 -0.56 16.28 -15.34
CA ARG A 142 0.02 17.27 -16.27
C ARG A 142 -0.17 16.81 -17.69
#